data_AF-A0A6B3ECP7-F1
#
_entry.id   AF-A0A6B3ECP7-F1
#
_cell.length_a   1.000
_cell.length_b   1.000
_cell.length_c   1.000
_cell.angle_alpha   90.00
_cell.angle_beta   90.00
_cell.angle_gamma   90.00
#
_symmetry.space_group_name_H-M   'P 1'
#
loop_
_entity.id
_entity.type
_entity.pdbx_description
1 polymer ?
#
loop_
_entity_poly.entity_id
_entity_poly.type
_entity_poly.pdbx_seq_one_letter_code
_entity_poly.pdbx_strand_id
1 'polypeptide(L)'
;AAREQGVNLHRVDADTLSLACDETTDRARLAAVWAAFGVTADIEALDASTGDALPEALRRTSTYLTHPVFHAHRSETAMLRYLRSLSDKDYALDRGMIPLGSCTMKLNATTEMEPVTWPEFGSLHPFVPVSQAQGYLELIR
;
A
#
# COMPACT_ATOMS: atom_id res chain seq x y z
N ALA A 1 -8.19 11.76 -20.29
CA ALA A 1 -7.92 10.36 -20.64
C ALA A 1 -7.61 9.49 -19.41
N ALA A 2 -6.35 9.26 -18.98
CA ALA A 2 -6.04 8.28 -17.90
C ALA A 2 -6.76 8.57 -16.57
N ARG A 3 -6.82 9.85 -16.18
CA ARG A 3 -7.52 10.30 -14.97
C ARG A 3 -9.03 10.06 -15.01
N GLU A 4 -9.65 10.13 -16.18
CA GLU A 4 -11.08 9.81 -16.35
C GLU A 4 -11.35 8.32 -16.17
N GLN A 5 -10.32 7.49 -16.34
CA GLN A 5 -10.35 6.05 -16.05
C GLN A 5 -9.87 5.73 -14.61
N GLY A 6 -9.77 6.75 -13.75
CA GLY A 6 -9.38 6.57 -12.34
C GLY A 6 -7.89 6.39 -12.09
N VAL A 7 -7.03 6.62 -13.09
CA VAL A 7 -5.57 6.46 -12.95
C VAL A 7 -4.88 7.82 -12.86
N ASN A 8 -4.19 8.06 -11.76
CA ASN A 8 -3.33 9.24 -11.60
C ASN A 8 -1.91 8.91 -12.08
N LEU A 9 -1.37 9.75 -12.97
CA LEU A 9 0.01 9.67 -13.44
C LEU A 9 0.79 10.90 -12.95
N HIS A 10 2.10 10.73 -12.69
CA HIS A 10 2.93 11.85 -12.25
C HIS A 10 3.40 12.64 -13.47
N ARG A 11 3.00 13.92 -13.58
CA ARG A 11 3.51 14.82 -14.61
C ARG A 11 4.83 15.43 -14.15
N VAL A 12 5.92 15.06 -14.82
CA VAL A 12 7.27 15.56 -14.53
C VAL A 12 7.45 16.94 -15.14
N ASP A 13 7.10 17.09 -16.42
CA ASP A 13 7.15 18.35 -17.17
C ASP A 13 6.07 18.40 -18.27
N ALA A 14 6.26 19.24 -19.29
CA ALA A 14 5.28 19.43 -20.36
C ALA A 14 5.07 18.18 -21.23
N ASP A 15 6.12 17.39 -21.44
CA ASP A 15 6.13 16.28 -22.41
C ASP A 15 6.49 14.93 -21.74
N THR A 16 6.80 14.95 -20.44
CA THR A 16 7.24 13.76 -19.70
C THR A 16 6.25 13.38 -18.59
N LEU A 17 5.84 12.11 -18.62
CA LEU A 17 5.04 11.47 -17.56
C LEU A 17 5.85 10.34 -16.92
N SER A 18 5.78 10.24 -15.59
CA SER A 18 6.33 9.13 -14.83
C SER A 18 5.20 8.22 -14.35
N LEU A 19 5.41 6.91 -14.52
CA LEU A 19 4.48 5.87 -14.12
C LEU A 19 5.18 4.98 -13.10
N ALA A 20 4.45 4.62 -12.04
CA ALA A 20 4.92 3.69 -11.03
C ALA A 20 3.86 2.60 -10.85
N CYS A 21 4.26 1.35 -11.04
CA CYS A 21 3.43 0.19 -10.76
C CYS A 21 3.74 -0.31 -9.35
N ASP A 22 2.74 -0.93 -8.72
CA ASP A 22 2.84 -1.57 -7.41
C ASP A 22 2.14 -2.94 -7.43
N GLU A 23 2.10 -3.62 -6.29
CA GLU A 23 1.48 -4.94 -6.12
C GLU A 23 0.01 -4.99 -6.58
N THR A 24 -0.70 -3.87 -6.51
CA THR A 24 -2.11 -3.80 -6.89
C THR A 24 -2.30 -3.53 -8.38
N THR A 25 -1.23 -3.29 -9.14
CA THR A 25 -1.30 -3.04 -10.58
C THR A 25 -1.67 -4.31 -11.33
N ASP A 26 -2.83 -4.29 -11.99
CA ASP A 26 -3.37 -5.41 -12.74
C ASP A 26 -3.47 -5.11 -14.25
N ARG A 27 -3.91 -6.10 -15.02
CA ARG A 27 -4.07 -6.00 -16.47
C ARG A 27 -5.06 -4.89 -16.86
N ALA A 28 -6.11 -4.68 -16.06
CA ALA A 28 -7.11 -3.66 -16.32
C ALA A 28 -6.53 -2.24 -16.19
N ARG A 29 -5.71 -2.01 -15.17
CA ARG A 29 -4.99 -0.74 -14.97
C ARG A 29 -4.00 -0.46 -16.08
N LEU A 30 -3.25 -1.46 -16.55
CA LEU A 30 -2.36 -1.32 -17.70
C LEU A 30 -3.13 -0.94 -18.98
N ALA A 31 -4.23 -1.64 -19.26
CA ALA A 31 -5.09 -1.33 -20.39
C ALA A 31 -5.67 0.10 -20.33
N ALA A 32 -6.04 0.57 -19.14
CA ALA A 32 -6.56 1.93 -18.95
C ALA A 32 -5.51 3.00 -19.30
N VAL A 33 -4.25 2.77 -18.90
CA VAL A 33 -3.14 3.62 -19.27
C VAL A 33 -2.91 3.58 -20.78
N TRP A 34 -2.82 2.39 -21.39
CA TRP A 34 -2.62 2.25 -22.83
C TRP A 34 -3.68 2.95 -23.66
N ALA A 35 -4.96 2.77 -23.29
CA ALA A 35 -6.07 3.46 -23.94
C ALA A 35 -5.93 4.98 -23.87
N ALA A 36 -5.42 5.51 -22.75
CA ALA A 36 -5.18 6.95 -22.61
C ALA A 36 -4.09 7.49 -23.54
N PHE A 37 -3.16 6.64 -23.98
CA PHE A 37 -2.13 6.97 -24.97
C PHE A 37 -2.49 6.50 -26.39
N GLY A 38 -3.70 5.95 -26.61
CA GLY A 38 -4.11 5.41 -27.90
C GLY A 38 -3.37 4.14 -28.33
N VAL A 39 -2.79 3.41 -27.37
CA VAL A 39 -2.09 2.16 -27.60
C VAL A 39 -3.08 1.00 -27.53
N THR A 40 -3.07 0.15 -28.56
CA THR A 40 -3.80 -1.12 -28.59
C THR A 40 -2.76 -2.24 -28.72
N ALA A 41 -2.67 -3.09 -27.70
CA ALA A 41 -1.72 -4.19 -27.67
C ALA A 41 -2.30 -5.42 -26.95
N ASP A 42 -1.74 -6.59 -27.26
CA ASP A 42 -2.03 -7.83 -26.55
C ASP A 42 -1.06 -7.96 -25.36
N ILE A 43 -1.62 -7.86 -24.14
CA ILE A 43 -0.85 -7.94 -22.90
C ILE A 43 -0.10 -9.26 -22.79
N GLU A 44 -0.74 -10.38 -23.15
CA GLU A 44 -0.16 -11.71 -22.95
C GLU A 44 0.98 -11.96 -23.94
N ALA A 45 0.86 -11.47 -25.18
CA ALA A 45 1.93 -11.54 -26.17
C ALA A 45 3.14 -10.66 -25.77
N LEU A 46 2.89 -9.49 -25.17
CA LEU A 46 3.94 -8.62 -24.66
C LEU A 46 4.63 -9.23 -23.44
N ASP A 47 3.88 -9.77 -22.49
CA ASP A 47 4.43 -10.43 -21.30
C ASP A 47 5.32 -11.62 -21.69
N ALA A 48 4.87 -12.44 -22.63
CA ALA A 48 5.63 -13.58 -23.12
C ALA A 48 6.96 -13.22 -23.84
N SER A 49 7.08 -11.99 -24.36
CA SER A 49 8.25 -11.54 -25.11
C SER A 49 9.12 -10.51 -24.37
N THR A 50 8.63 -9.95 -23.27
CA THR A 50 9.34 -8.95 -22.48
C THR A 50 10.30 -9.65 -21.52
N GLY A 51 11.60 -9.33 -21.63
CA GLY A 51 12.60 -9.83 -20.68
C GLY A 51 12.47 -9.19 -19.29
N ASP A 52 13.09 -9.79 -18.29
CA ASP A 52 13.13 -9.25 -16.93
C ASP A 52 13.67 -7.81 -16.92
N ALA A 53 12.98 -6.91 -16.20
CA ALA A 53 13.34 -5.50 -16.14
C ALA A 53 14.68 -5.21 -15.45
N LEU A 54 15.15 -6.11 -14.59
CA LEU A 54 16.39 -5.94 -13.81
C LEU A 54 17.59 -6.58 -14.53
N PRO A 55 18.62 -5.78 -14.90
CA PRO A 55 19.86 -6.30 -15.47
C PRO A 55 20.53 -7.34 -14.58
N GLU A 56 21.15 -8.36 -15.17
CA GLU A 56 21.79 -9.47 -14.44
C GLU A 56 22.79 -8.97 -13.37
N ALA A 57 23.60 -7.96 -13.72
CA ALA A 57 24.60 -7.39 -12.81
C ALA A 57 24.00 -6.70 -11.56
N LEU A 58 22.70 -6.37 -11.57
CA LEU A 58 21.99 -5.73 -10.46
C LEU A 58 21.11 -6.73 -9.69
N ARG A 59 21.06 -7.99 -10.10
CA ARG A 59 20.26 -9.01 -9.42
C ARG A 59 20.85 -9.30 -8.05
N ARG A 60 19.98 -9.37 -7.05
CA ARG A 60 20.38 -9.72 -5.69
C ARG A 60 20.78 -11.19 -5.63
N THR A 61 22.02 -11.45 -5.23
CA THR A 61 22.55 -12.81 -5.02
C THR A 61 22.60 -13.23 -3.55
N SER A 62 22.48 -12.28 -2.62
CA SER A 62 22.49 -12.54 -1.19
C SER A 62 21.17 -13.11 -0.69
N THR A 63 21.24 -14.08 0.22
CA THR A 63 20.07 -14.58 0.95
C THR A 63 19.49 -13.53 1.89
N TYR A 64 18.20 -13.62 2.19
CA TYR A 64 17.50 -12.71 3.09
C TYR A 64 16.40 -13.44 3.85
N LEU A 65 15.96 -12.84 4.97
CA LEU A 65 14.91 -13.40 5.83
C LEU A 65 15.21 -14.86 6.25
N THR A 66 16.48 -15.21 6.43
CA THR A 66 16.92 -16.59 6.68
C THR A 66 16.58 -17.10 8.08
N HIS A 67 16.23 -16.20 9.00
CA HIS A 67 15.82 -16.60 10.35
C HIS A 67 14.52 -17.42 10.29
N PRO A 68 14.41 -18.53 11.05
CA PRO A 68 13.25 -19.43 10.97
C PRO A 68 11.88 -18.76 11.13
N VAL A 69 11.81 -17.64 11.85
CA VAL A 69 10.56 -16.88 12.07
C VAL A 69 9.84 -16.49 10.77
N PHE A 70 10.58 -16.18 9.70
CA PHE A 70 10.02 -15.80 8.40
C PHE A 70 9.51 -17.00 7.58
N HIS A 71 9.75 -18.22 8.07
CA HIS A 71 9.35 -19.46 7.42
C HIS A 71 8.32 -20.26 8.23
N ALA A 72 8.19 -19.99 9.53
CA ALA A 72 7.33 -20.76 10.44
C ALA A 72 5.83 -20.43 10.35
N HIS A 73 5.45 -19.23 9.89
CA HIS A 73 4.08 -18.70 9.97
C HIS A 73 3.51 -18.32 8.60
N ARG A 74 3.37 -19.29 7.67
CA ARG A 74 2.93 -19.02 6.29
C ARG A 74 1.43 -19.22 6.01
N SER A 75 0.70 -19.87 6.91
CA SER A 75 -0.76 -19.92 6.83
C SER A 75 -1.37 -18.81 7.67
N GLU A 76 -2.55 -18.34 7.27
CA GLU A 76 -3.30 -17.34 8.03
C GLU A 76 -3.51 -17.79 9.48
N THR A 77 -3.91 -19.05 9.72
CA THR A 77 -4.07 -19.59 11.07
C THR A 77 -2.78 -19.59 11.88
N ALA A 78 -1.63 -19.92 11.26
CA ALA A 78 -0.34 -19.91 11.95
C ALA A 78 0.08 -18.47 12.31
N MET A 79 -0.15 -17.52 11.41
CA MET A 79 0.11 -16.09 11.65
C MET A 79 -0.79 -15.53 12.76
N LEU A 80 -2.09 -15.83 12.74
CA LEU A 80 -3.03 -15.41 13.78
C LEU A 80 -2.61 -15.91 15.17
N ARG A 81 -2.23 -17.20 15.29
CA ARG A 81 -1.73 -17.76 16.54
C ARG A 81 -0.43 -17.10 17.00
N TYR A 82 0.48 -16.83 16.06
CA TYR A 82 1.73 -16.16 16.36
C TYR A 82 1.50 -14.73 16.90
N LEU A 83 0.72 -13.92 16.17
CA LEU A 83 0.35 -12.55 16.59
C LEU A 83 -0.35 -12.55 17.96
N ARG A 84 -1.30 -13.47 18.18
CA ARG A 84 -1.95 -13.60 19.50
C ARG A 84 -0.96 -13.93 20.60
N SER A 85 -0.04 -14.88 20.36
CA SER A 85 0.96 -15.27 21.35
C SER A 85 1.93 -14.15 21.72
N LEU A 86 2.20 -13.22 20.80
CA LEU A 86 3.00 -12.03 21.05
C LEU A 86 2.19 -11.01 21.84
N SER A 87 0.98 -10.68 21.38
CA SER A 87 0.07 -9.76 22.07
C SER A 87 -0.20 -10.20 23.52
N ASP A 88 -0.26 -11.51 23.79
CA ASP A 88 -0.49 -12.02 25.13
C ASP A 88 0.66 -11.75 26.12
N LYS A 89 1.87 -11.49 25.63
CA LYS A 89 3.04 -11.16 26.45
C LYS A 89 3.09 -9.69 26.86
N ASP A 90 2.31 -8.83 26.21
CA ASP A 90 2.36 -7.39 26.41
C ASP A 90 1.28 -6.92 27.39
N TYR A 91 1.63 -6.01 28.31
CA TYR A 91 0.65 -5.37 29.18
C TYR A 91 0.12 -4.10 28.50
N ALA A 92 -1.17 -4.08 28.16
CA ALA A 92 -1.82 -2.99 27.44
C ALA A 92 -3.07 -2.47 28.19
N LEU A 93 -3.67 -1.40 27.68
CA LEU A 93 -4.80 -0.69 28.33
C LEU A 93 -6.09 -1.53 28.44
N ASP A 94 -6.19 -2.62 27.70
CA ASP A 94 -7.28 -3.60 27.82
C ASP A 94 -7.14 -4.49 29.07
N ARG A 95 -5.95 -4.55 29.68
CA ARG A 95 -5.66 -5.33 30.90
C ARG A 95 -5.70 -4.52 32.18
N GLY A 96 -5.50 -3.20 32.08
CA GLY A 96 -5.60 -2.29 33.21
C GLY A 96 -4.87 -0.97 33.00
N MET A 97 -4.81 -0.18 34.08
CA MET A 97 -4.24 1.16 34.04
C MET A 97 -2.71 1.12 33.86
N ILE A 98 -2.20 1.97 32.96
CA ILE A 98 -0.76 2.20 32.74
C ILE A 98 -0.44 3.66 33.11
N PRO A 99 -0.10 3.96 34.38
CA PRO A 99 0.04 5.33 34.89
C PRO A 99 1.42 5.93 34.60
N LEU A 100 1.80 5.99 33.33
CA LEU A 100 3.07 6.62 32.92
C LEU A 100 2.93 8.14 32.91
N GLY A 101 3.69 8.80 33.79
CA GLY A 101 3.75 10.25 33.85
C GLY A 101 4.14 10.86 32.50
N SER A 102 3.47 11.95 32.11
CA SER A 102 3.65 12.65 30.83
C SER A 102 3.20 11.90 29.57
N CYS A 103 2.73 10.65 29.63
CA CYS A 103 2.30 9.89 28.45
C CYS A 103 0.83 10.08 28.08
N THR A 104 0.00 10.54 29.02
CA THR A 104 -1.46 10.69 28.81
C THR A 104 -2.11 9.41 28.25
N MET A 105 -1.90 8.27 28.91
CA MET A 105 -2.47 6.98 28.54
C MET A 105 -3.99 6.92 28.80
N LYS A 106 -4.75 7.67 27.99
CA LYS A 106 -6.21 7.79 28.03
C LYS A 106 -6.88 6.76 27.10
N LEU A 107 -8.21 6.76 27.08
CA LEU A 107 -8.99 5.95 26.16
C LEU A 107 -8.65 6.27 24.69
N ASN A 108 -8.45 5.22 23.90
CA ASN A 108 -8.49 5.26 22.43
C ASN A 108 -9.81 4.62 22.00
N ALA A 109 -10.86 5.41 21.78
CA ALA A 109 -12.20 4.83 21.60
C ALA A 109 -12.33 4.13 20.24
N THR A 110 -13.05 3.01 20.18
CA THR A 110 -13.25 2.25 18.93
C THR A 110 -13.84 3.13 17.81
N THR A 111 -14.83 3.96 18.13
CA THR A 111 -15.45 4.90 17.18
C THR A 111 -14.46 5.93 16.61
N GLU A 112 -13.43 6.29 17.37
CA GLU A 112 -12.39 7.22 16.90
C GLU A 112 -11.34 6.51 16.02
N MET A 113 -11.12 5.21 16.25
CA MET A 113 -10.12 4.42 15.53
C MET A 113 -10.62 3.84 14.20
N GLU A 114 -11.91 3.54 14.10
CA GLU A 114 -12.52 2.90 12.93
C GLU A 114 -12.24 3.66 11.61
N PRO A 115 -12.40 5.01 11.53
CA PRO A 115 -12.22 5.74 10.28
C PRO A 115 -10.79 5.70 9.71
N VAL A 116 -9.78 5.43 10.54
CA VAL A 116 -8.37 5.38 10.12
C VAL A 116 -8.13 4.33 9.03
N THR A 117 -8.94 3.27 9.02
CA THR A 117 -8.85 2.18 8.04
C THR A 117 -9.80 2.30 6.85
N TRP A 118 -10.66 3.32 6.79
CA TRP A 118 -11.54 3.51 5.64
C TRP A 118 -10.72 3.84 4.39
N PRO A 119 -11.03 3.26 3.21
CA PRO A 119 -10.30 3.52 1.98
C PRO A 119 -10.22 5.01 1.61
N GLU A 120 -11.24 5.79 1.95
CA GLU A 120 -11.30 7.24 1.73
C GLU A 120 -10.22 8.01 2.51
N PHE A 121 -9.71 7.43 3.60
CA PHE A 121 -8.58 7.95 4.37
C PHE A 121 -7.29 7.17 4.06
N GLY A 122 -7.30 5.84 4.23
CA GLY A 122 -6.10 5.00 4.18
C GLY A 122 -5.54 4.69 2.78
N SER A 123 -6.32 4.87 1.71
CA SER A 123 -5.93 4.46 0.35
C SER A 123 -5.64 5.64 -0.59
N LEU A 124 -5.54 6.86 -0.07
CA LEU A 124 -5.26 8.06 -0.87
C LEU A 124 -3.75 8.33 -0.95
N HIS A 125 -3.21 8.42 -2.16
CA HIS A 125 -1.82 8.82 -2.34
C HIS A 125 -1.61 10.28 -1.90
N PRO A 126 -0.56 10.63 -1.14
CA PRO A 126 -0.40 11.97 -0.56
C PRO A 126 -0.30 13.11 -1.60
N PHE A 127 0.13 12.78 -2.83
CA PHE A 127 0.24 13.74 -3.94
C PHE A 127 -0.90 13.66 -4.96
N VAL A 128 -2.07 13.15 -4.58
CA VAL A 128 -3.24 13.25 -5.46
C VAL A 128 -3.57 14.72 -5.77
N PRO A 129 -4.16 15.01 -6.94
CA PRO A 129 -4.75 16.31 -7.20
C PRO A 129 -5.71 16.71 -6.07
N VAL A 130 -5.64 17.98 -5.64
CA VAL A 130 -6.43 18.54 -4.52
C VAL A 130 -7.92 18.27 -4.64
N SER A 131 -8.46 18.23 -5.87
CA SER A 131 -9.88 17.94 -6.11
C SER A 131 -10.31 16.52 -5.72
N GLN A 132 -9.38 15.58 -5.54
CA GLN A 132 -9.64 14.21 -5.06
C GLN A 132 -9.52 14.08 -3.52
N ALA A 133 -9.02 15.12 -2.84
CA ALA A 133 -8.77 15.12 -1.40
C ALA A 133 -9.67 16.12 -0.64
N GLN A 134 -10.84 16.48 -1.18
CA GLN A 134 -11.69 17.51 -0.57
C GLN A 134 -12.16 17.15 0.85
N GLY A 135 -12.46 15.87 1.11
CA GLY A 135 -12.81 15.40 2.45
C GLY A 135 -11.68 15.61 3.48
N TYR A 136 -10.43 15.41 3.06
CA TYR A 136 -9.26 15.73 3.89
C TYR A 136 -9.12 17.22 4.14
N LEU A 137 -9.39 18.08 3.14
CA LEU A 137 -9.34 19.52 3.33
C LEU A 137 -10.39 20.01 4.32
N GLU A 138 -11.59 19.44 4.29
CA GLU A 138 -12.63 19.76 5.27
C GLU A 138 -12.23 19.33 6.69
N LEU A 139 -11.58 18.18 6.83
CA LEU A 139 -11.10 17.67 8.13
C LEU A 139 -10.00 18.56 8.76
N ILE A 140 -9.12 19.13 7.94
CA ILE A 140 -7.93 19.87 8.41
C ILE A 140 -8.21 21.37 8.59
N ARG A 141 -9.12 21.94 7.80
CA ARG A 141 -9.45 23.37 7.84
C ARG A 141 -10.12 23.76 9.15
#